data_AF-A0A1U6J047-F1
#
_entry.id   AF-A0A1U6J047-F1
#
_cell.length_a   1.000
_cell.length_b   1.000
_cell.length_c   1.000
_cell.angle_alpha   90.00
_cell.angle_beta   90.00
_cell.angle_gamma   90.00
#
_symmetry.space_group_name_H-M   'P 1'
#
loop_
_entity.id
_entity.type
_entity.pdbx_description
1 polymer ?
#
loop_
_entity_poly.entity_id
_entity_poly.type
_entity_poly.pdbx_seq_one_letter_code
_entity_poly.pdbx_strand_id
1 'polypeptide(L)'
;MGRRLLNPKVDFIFKKIFGSEKHPNILISFLNAVMKPADKIVSVVINNTEISKDFLEDKFSRLDVKATTNKGEVINIEIQIKNEYNMIKRSLYYWSKLYEEQLSEGDKYDKLSRTVCINILDFKYLDNDRFHNGYRLKEIETNEELTDIEEIHFIEIPKLKDLDDDANIDTIDMLTAWIEFLKDPESNVVRKLEFSKEEIKEAKDELYRLSRDKKELELYNLREKSFFDKISALSNAEEKGREQGLEEGREQGLEEGKLLERINIAKNLLDVLDNETISLKTGLSVDEIEKLR
;
A
#
# COMPACT_ATOMS: atom_id res chain seq x y z
N MET A 1 26.13 20.92 8.95
CA MET A 1 25.19 19.97 8.32
C MET A 1 24.10 19.67 9.32
N GLY A 2 22.88 20.14 9.09
CA GLY A 2 21.73 19.79 9.94
C GLY A 2 21.51 18.28 9.90
N ARG A 3 21.36 17.64 11.06
CA ARG A 3 21.05 16.20 11.12
C ARG A 3 19.67 15.97 10.53
N ARG A 4 19.59 15.09 9.52
CA ARG A 4 18.34 14.67 8.88
C ARG A 4 17.54 13.83 9.88
N LEU A 5 16.26 14.16 10.07
CA LEU A 5 15.33 13.30 10.82
C LEU A 5 15.08 12.00 10.06
N LEU A 6 14.85 10.93 10.81
CA LEU A 6 14.35 9.68 10.24
C LEU A 6 12.95 9.93 9.67
N ASN A 7 12.61 9.24 8.58
CA ASN A 7 11.28 9.36 8.00
C ASN A 7 10.27 8.56 8.84
N PRO A 8 9.24 9.19 9.44
CA PRO A 8 8.27 8.51 10.30
C PRO A 8 7.36 7.53 9.53
N LYS A 9 7.34 7.59 8.19
CA LYS A 9 6.61 6.63 7.34
C LYS A 9 7.30 5.28 7.21
N VAL A 10 8.56 5.16 7.63
CA VAL A 10 9.26 3.88 7.63
C VAL A 10 8.71 3.02 8.75
N ASP A 11 8.22 1.83 8.40
CA ASP A 11 7.53 0.86 9.26
C ASP A 11 8.09 0.75 10.69
N PHE A 12 9.38 0.50 10.85
CA PHE A 12 9.96 0.32 12.18
C PHE A 12 10.06 1.62 12.99
N ILE A 13 10.17 2.78 12.31
CA ILE A 13 10.13 4.10 12.95
C ILE A 13 8.71 4.40 13.40
N PHE A 14 7.73 4.18 12.51
CA PHE A 14 6.31 4.29 12.83
C PHE A 14 5.97 3.44 14.06
N LYS A 15 6.37 2.16 14.06
CA LYS A 15 6.18 1.23 15.19
C LYS A 15 6.82 1.75 16.49
N LYS A 16 8.00 2.36 16.44
CA LYS A 16 8.66 2.91 17.64
C LYS A 16 7.99 4.16 18.20
N ILE A 17 7.27 4.91 17.36
CA ILE A 17 6.54 6.11 17.79
C ILE A 17 5.12 5.74 18.25
N PHE A 18 4.35 5.07 17.39
CA PHE A 18 2.94 4.74 17.63
C PHE A 18 2.73 3.42 18.38
N GLY A 19 3.74 2.54 18.43
CA GLY A 19 3.70 1.27 19.16
C GLY A 19 4.56 1.26 20.43
N SER A 20 4.78 2.44 21.04
CA SER A 20 5.58 2.56 22.27
C SER A 20 4.70 2.49 23.52
N GLU A 21 4.97 1.51 24.39
CA GLU A 21 4.32 1.42 25.71
C GLU A 21 4.67 2.59 26.63
N LYS A 22 5.76 3.32 26.35
CA LYS A 22 6.17 4.50 27.12
C LYS A 22 5.34 5.74 26.78
N HIS A 23 4.77 5.78 25.57
CA HIS A 23 4.05 6.92 25.02
C HIS A 23 2.70 6.47 24.43
N PRO A 24 1.81 5.82 25.22
CA PRO A 24 0.58 5.25 24.72
C PRO A 24 -0.42 6.31 24.21
N ASN A 25 -0.28 7.55 24.69
CA ASN A 25 -1.16 8.68 24.32
C ASN A 25 -1.07 9.01 22.83
N ILE A 26 0.11 8.84 22.20
CA ILE A 26 0.29 8.97 20.74
C ILE A 26 -0.69 8.06 20.00
N LEU A 27 -0.71 6.77 20.34
CA LEU A 27 -1.58 5.79 19.70
C LEU A 27 -3.05 6.05 20.03
N ILE A 28 -3.37 6.31 21.30
CA ILE A 28 -4.74 6.59 21.75
C ILE A 28 -5.32 7.80 21.00
N SER A 29 -4.54 8.88 20.88
CA SER A 29 -4.92 10.09 20.16
C SER A 29 -5.14 9.80 18.68
N PHE A 30 -4.23 9.06 18.04
CA PHE A 30 -4.36 8.65 16.64
C PHE A 30 -5.64 7.81 16.40
N LEU A 31 -5.88 6.78 17.21
CA LEU A 31 -7.06 5.92 17.08
C LEU A 31 -8.36 6.69 17.27
N ASN A 32 -8.44 7.56 18.28
CA ASN A 32 -9.60 8.41 18.51
C ASN A 32 -9.86 9.40 17.36
N ALA A 33 -8.81 9.82 16.64
CA ALA A 33 -8.92 10.71 15.49
C ALA A 33 -9.39 9.98 14.22
N VAL A 34 -8.92 8.74 14.01
CA VAL A 34 -9.29 7.89 12.87
C VAL A 34 -10.71 7.35 13.02
N MET A 35 -11.00 6.66 14.13
CA MET A 35 -12.24 5.90 14.30
C MET A 35 -13.40 6.76 14.77
N LYS A 36 -13.12 7.91 15.41
CA LYS A 36 -14.11 8.83 16.01
C LYS A 36 -15.21 8.07 16.78
N PRO A 37 -14.84 7.16 17.71
CA PRO A 37 -15.82 6.34 18.42
C PRO A 37 -16.72 7.21 19.31
N ALA A 38 -17.93 6.72 19.60
CA ALA A 38 -18.90 7.40 20.47
C ALA A 38 -18.31 7.67 21.86
N ASP A 39 -17.75 6.63 22.50
CA ASP A 39 -16.90 6.81 23.68
C ASP A 39 -15.43 6.67 23.32
N LYS A 40 -14.63 7.60 23.84
CA LYS A 40 -13.20 7.67 23.59
C LYS A 40 -12.47 6.43 24.08
N ILE A 41 -11.47 6.04 23.30
CA ILE A 41 -10.44 5.10 23.73
C ILE A 41 -9.59 5.84 24.77
N VAL A 42 -9.39 5.24 25.94
CA VAL A 42 -8.63 5.84 27.05
C VAL A 42 -7.39 5.04 27.43
N SER A 43 -7.31 3.77 27.00
CA SER A 43 -6.11 2.97 27.11
C SER A 43 -6.01 1.95 25.98
N VAL A 44 -4.77 1.55 25.70
CA VAL A 44 -4.43 0.54 24.70
C VAL A 44 -3.36 -0.37 25.30
N VAL A 45 -3.45 -1.66 25.00
CA VAL A 45 -2.38 -2.64 25.23
C VAL A 45 -1.73 -2.91 23.89
N ILE A 46 -0.45 -2.55 23.75
CA ILE A 46 0.30 -2.83 22.52
C ILE A 46 0.67 -4.31 22.54
N ASN A 47 0.17 -5.06 21.57
CA ASN A 47 0.44 -6.48 21.46
C ASN A 47 1.72 -6.66 20.64
N ASN A 48 2.72 -7.32 21.22
CA ASN A 48 4.01 -7.47 20.57
C ASN A 48 3.89 -8.33 19.31
N THR A 49 4.10 -7.73 18.13
CA THR A 49 3.93 -8.39 16.81
C THR A 49 5.16 -9.19 16.38
N GLU A 50 5.90 -9.83 17.29
CA GLU A 50 6.85 -10.87 16.89
C GLU A 50 6.04 -12.08 16.40
N ILE A 51 5.56 -12.00 15.16
CA ILE A 51 5.07 -13.16 14.42
C ILE A 51 6.21 -14.19 14.46
N SER A 52 5.88 -15.41 14.90
CA SER A 52 6.85 -16.47 15.09
C SER A 52 7.78 -16.60 13.89
N LYS A 53 9.05 -16.90 14.15
CA LYS A 53 10.12 -17.03 13.14
C LYS A 53 9.77 -18.00 12.01
N ASP A 54 8.78 -18.88 12.20
CA ASP A 54 8.26 -19.82 11.22
C ASP A 54 7.59 -19.15 10.00
N PHE A 55 7.30 -17.84 10.06
CA PHE A 55 6.74 -17.05 8.95
C PHE A 55 7.77 -16.15 8.22
N LEU A 56 9.06 -16.20 8.59
CA LEU A 56 10.09 -15.33 8.00
C LEU A 56 10.45 -15.69 6.55
N GLU A 57 10.14 -16.90 6.08
CA GLU A 57 10.48 -17.34 4.71
C GLU A 57 9.39 -17.01 3.67
N ASP A 58 8.18 -16.64 4.09
CA ASP A 58 7.05 -16.52 3.18
C ASP A 58 6.45 -15.10 3.24
N LYS A 59 7.05 -14.13 2.53
CA LYS A 59 6.51 -12.79 2.12
C LYS A 59 5.66 -11.93 3.11
N PHE A 60 5.48 -12.32 4.37
CA PHE A 60 4.46 -11.81 5.28
C PHE A 60 5.10 -11.52 6.63
N SER A 61 5.55 -10.28 6.82
CA SER A 61 5.86 -9.79 8.17
C SER A 61 5.94 -8.27 8.16
N ARG A 62 4.78 -7.58 8.23
CA ARG A 62 4.68 -6.14 8.56
C ARG A 62 3.30 -5.81 9.14
N LEU A 63 3.02 -6.29 10.35
CA LEU A 63 2.03 -5.61 11.21
C LEU A 63 2.82 -4.55 11.98
N ASP A 64 2.62 -3.28 11.64
CA ASP A 64 3.44 -2.21 12.23
C ASP A 64 3.03 -1.95 13.68
N VAL A 65 1.72 -1.91 13.96
CA VAL A 65 1.19 -1.82 15.33
C VAL A 65 -0.07 -2.70 15.48
N LYS A 66 -0.03 -3.68 16.39
CA LYS A 66 -1.22 -4.40 16.89
C LYS A 66 -1.52 -3.90 18.29
N ALA A 67 -2.77 -3.55 18.58
CA ALA A 67 -3.18 -3.09 19.89
C ALA A 67 -4.59 -3.56 20.26
N THR A 68 -4.85 -3.69 21.55
CA THR A 68 -6.18 -3.95 22.09
C THR A 68 -6.65 -2.72 22.87
N THR A 69 -7.83 -2.18 22.56
CA THR A 69 -8.38 -1.00 23.27
C THR A 69 -8.96 -1.39 24.64
N ASN A 70 -9.25 -0.39 25.48
CA ASN A 70 -9.96 -0.59 26.75
C ASN A 70 -11.38 -1.18 26.60
N LYS A 71 -11.91 -1.27 25.37
CA LYS A 71 -13.19 -1.91 25.04
C LYS A 71 -13.03 -3.35 24.53
N GLY A 72 -11.79 -3.85 24.43
CA GLY A 72 -11.49 -5.15 23.86
C GLY A 72 -11.41 -5.16 22.33
N GLU A 73 -11.49 -4.00 21.66
CA GLU A 73 -11.37 -3.93 20.20
C GLU A 73 -9.93 -4.25 19.77
N VAL A 74 -9.77 -5.09 18.76
CA VAL A 74 -8.47 -5.46 18.21
C VAL A 74 -8.14 -4.55 17.04
N ILE A 75 -7.03 -3.85 17.12
CA ILE A 75 -6.61 -2.87 16.12
C ILE A 75 -5.32 -3.33 15.46
N ASN A 76 -5.27 -3.23 14.14
CA ASN A 76 -4.06 -3.33 13.34
C ASN A 76 -3.83 -2.04 12.56
N ILE A 77 -2.60 -1.56 12.57
CA ILE A 77 -2.16 -0.40 11.80
C ILE A 77 -1.00 -0.82 10.92
N GLU A 78 -1.11 -0.48 9.64
CA GLU A 78 -0.07 -0.66 8.64
C GLU A 78 0.25 0.67 7.96
N ILE A 79 1.53 0.94 7.75
CA ILE A 79 2.01 2.03 6.93
C ILE A 79 2.78 1.50 5.71
N GLN A 80 2.46 2.02 4.54
CA GLN A 80 3.03 1.54 3.28
C GLN A 80 3.50 2.69 2.41
N ILE A 81 4.79 2.68 2.11
CA ILE A 81 5.42 3.67 1.23
C ILE A 81 5.25 3.27 -0.25
N LYS A 82 5.21 1.96 -0.53
CA LYS A 82 5.14 1.43 -1.90
C LYS A 82 3.79 0.80 -2.18
N ASN A 83 3.25 1.10 -3.36
CA ASN A 83 2.07 0.41 -3.88
C ASN A 83 2.44 -0.98 -4.41
N GLU A 84 1.88 -2.02 -3.79
CA GLU A 84 1.96 -3.42 -4.22
C GLU A 84 0.70 -3.90 -4.94
N TYR A 85 -0.24 -2.98 -5.22
CA TYR A 85 -1.49 -3.18 -5.96
C TYR A 85 -2.46 -4.22 -5.39
N ASN A 86 -2.24 -4.65 -4.14
CA ASN A 86 -3.01 -5.71 -3.49
C ASN A 86 -3.59 -5.29 -2.12
N MET A 87 -3.61 -3.99 -1.81
CA MET A 87 -3.94 -3.50 -0.45
C MET A 87 -5.31 -3.98 0.04
N ILE A 88 -6.37 -3.90 -0.76
CA ILE A 88 -7.72 -4.35 -0.34
C ILE A 88 -7.68 -5.82 0.10
N LYS A 89 -7.16 -6.70 -0.76
CA LYS A 89 -7.08 -8.15 -0.49
C LYS A 89 -6.22 -8.44 0.74
N ARG A 90 -5.14 -7.67 0.91
CA ARG A 90 -4.20 -7.82 2.02
C ARG A 90 -4.80 -7.37 3.34
N SER A 91 -5.49 -6.23 3.36
CA SER A 91 -6.21 -5.74 4.56
C SER A 91 -7.29 -6.73 4.99
N LEU A 92 -8.06 -7.29 4.05
CA LEU A 92 -9.06 -8.33 4.34
C LEU A 92 -8.41 -9.61 4.90
N TYR A 93 -7.30 -10.05 4.31
CA TYR A 93 -6.55 -11.21 4.80
C TYR A 93 -6.08 -11.01 6.24
N TYR A 94 -5.43 -9.88 6.54
CA TYR A 94 -4.96 -9.60 7.89
C TYR A 94 -6.09 -9.40 8.89
N TRP A 95 -7.16 -8.72 8.50
CA TRP A 95 -8.36 -8.62 9.32
C TRP A 95 -8.89 -10.00 9.70
N SER A 96 -9.04 -10.90 8.72
CA SER A 96 -9.56 -12.25 8.95
C SER A 96 -8.67 -13.07 9.88
N LYS A 97 -7.35 -12.91 9.77
CA LYS A 97 -6.36 -13.57 10.63
C LYS A 97 -6.44 -13.06 12.06
N LEU A 98 -6.50 -11.74 12.24
CA LEU A 98 -6.62 -11.13 13.56
C LEU A 98 -7.94 -11.48 14.24
N TYR A 99 -9.01 -11.63 13.47
CA TYR A 99 -10.32 -12.03 13.97
C TYR A 99 -10.31 -13.50 14.42
N GLU A 100 -9.71 -14.39 13.63
CA GLU A 100 -9.56 -15.81 13.96
C GLU A 100 -8.67 -16.05 15.17
N GLU A 101 -7.55 -15.33 15.30
CA GLU A 101 -6.60 -15.41 16.42
C GLU A 101 -7.21 -15.07 17.79
N GLN A 102 -8.40 -14.48 17.86
CA GLN A 102 -9.08 -14.17 19.12
C GLN A 102 -9.64 -15.41 19.82
N LEU A 103 -9.83 -16.51 19.09
CA LEU A 103 -10.39 -17.74 19.62
C LEU A 103 -9.32 -18.82 19.75
N SER A 104 -9.45 -19.64 20.80
CA SER A 104 -8.75 -20.90 20.96
C SER A 104 -9.71 -22.07 20.76
N GLU A 105 -9.18 -23.28 20.58
CA GLU A 105 -10.01 -24.49 20.43
C GLU A 105 -10.98 -24.65 21.62
N GLY A 106 -12.27 -24.81 21.30
CA GLY A 106 -13.35 -24.95 22.28
C GLY A 106 -13.97 -23.63 22.77
N ASP A 107 -13.47 -22.48 22.33
CA ASP A 107 -14.07 -21.19 22.63
C ASP A 107 -15.40 -20.96 21.90
N LYS A 108 -16.27 -20.16 22.52
CA LYS A 108 -17.52 -19.69 21.93
C LYS A 108 -17.28 -18.41 21.13
N TYR A 109 -18.09 -18.22 20.08
CA TYR A 109 -18.02 -17.05 19.19
C TYR A 109 -18.39 -15.72 19.85
N ASP A 110 -19.03 -15.72 21.01
CA ASP A 110 -19.37 -14.51 21.78
C ASP A 110 -18.13 -13.77 22.32
N LYS A 111 -16.96 -14.41 22.32
CA LYS A 111 -15.68 -13.78 22.64
C LYS A 111 -15.12 -12.90 21.51
N LEU A 112 -15.61 -13.07 20.28
CA LEU A 112 -15.13 -12.30 19.14
C LEU A 112 -15.46 -10.81 19.32
N SER A 113 -14.41 -10.00 19.31
CA SER A 113 -14.48 -8.57 19.48
C SER A 113 -14.28 -7.86 18.15
N ARG A 114 -14.85 -6.66 18.05
CA ARG A 114 -14.68 -5.77 16.91
C ARG A 114 -13.20 -5.62 16.55
N THR A 115 -12.91 -5.76 15.27
CA THR A 115 -11.55 -5.75 14.72
C THR A 115 -11.44 -4.68 13.66
N VAL A 116 -10.42 -3.83 13.78
CA VAL A 116 -10.22 -2.67 12.91
C VAL A 116 -8.86 -2.74 12.25
N CYS A 117 -8.80 -2.60 10.93
CA CYS A 117 -7.56 -2.46 10.19
C CYS A 117 -7.42 -1.04 9.64
N ILE A 118 -6.32 -0.37 9.96
CA ILE A 118 -6.01 0.99 9.51
C ILE A 118 -4.81 0.94 8.58
N ASN A 119 -5.03 1.24 7.30
CA ASN A 119 -4.00 1.25 6.27
C ASN A 119 -3.61 2.70 5.95
N ILE A 120 -2.39 3.09 6.29
CA ILE A 120 -1.79 4.39 6.00
C ILE A 120 -0.91 4.24 4.76
N LEU A 121 -1.23 4.98 3.69
CA LEU A 121 -0.61 4.83 2.38
C LEU A 121 0.07 6.13 1.96
N ASP A 122 1.35 6.05 1.57
CA ASP A 122 2.10 7.17 0.98
C ASP A 122 1.90 7.26 -0.55
N PHE A 123 0.80 6.71 -1.06
CA PHE A 123 0.43 6.68 -2.47
C PHE A 123 -1.09 6.74 -2.63
N LYS A 124 -1.55 7.14 -3.81
CA LYS A 124 -2.96 7.08 -4.20
C LYS A 124 -3.31 5.67 -4.63
N TYR A 125 -4.42 5.16 -4.13
CA TYR A 125 -4.87 3.79 -4.26
C TYR A 125 -6.39 3.70 -4.52
N LEU A 126 -7.21 4.48 -3.83
CA LEU A 126 -8.66 4.52 -4.06
C LEU A 126 -9.03 5.55 -5.14
N ASP A 127 -10.14 5.35 -5.84
CA ASP A 127 -10.54 6.21 -6.97
C ASP A 127 -11.12 7.58 -6.56
N ASN A 128 -11.50 7.77 -5.29
CA ASN A 128 -12.10 9.02 -4.80
C ASN A 128 -11.07 10.02 -4.25
N ASP A 129 -11.45 11.28 -4.02
CA ASP A 129 -10.52 12.33 -3.55
C ASP A 129 -10.36 12.42 -2.03
N ARG A 130 -11.03 11.58 -1.24
CA ARG A 130 -10.92 11.64 0.22
C ARG A 130 -9.60 11.03 0.67
N PHE A 131 -8.87 11.74 1.53
CA PHE A 131 -7.66 11.20 2.13
C PHE A 131 -7.94 10.16 3.23
N HIS A 132 -9.16 10.13 3.79
CA HIS A 132 -9.59 9.13 4.77
C HIS A 132 -10.94 8.52 4.36
N ASN A 133 -10.93 7.20 4.22
CA ASN A 133 -12.08 6.38 3.91
C ASN A 133 -12.20 5.27 4.96
N GLY A 134 -13.41 5.06 5.50
CA GLY A 134 -13.73 3.93 6.39
C GLY A 134 -14.80 3.06 5.75
N TYR A 135 -14.63 1.75 5.82
CA TYR A 135 -15.49 0.76 5.20
C TYR A 135 -15.98 -0.26 6.25
N ARG A 136 -17.25 -0.66 6.11
CA ARG A 136 -17.95 -1.66 6.93
C ARG A 136 -18.83 -2.53 6.04
N LEU A 137 -19.29 -3.66 6.58
CA LEU A 137 -20.22 -4.57 5.90
C LEU A 137 -21.62 -3.98 5.84
N LYS A 138 -22.18 -3.95 4.63
CA LYS A 138 -23.50 -3.38 4.35
C LYS A 138 -24.31 -4.28 3.44
N GLU A 139 -25.63 -4.18 3.57
CA GLU A 139 -26.58 -4.79 2.65
C GLU A 139 -26.45 -4.14 1.26
N ILE A 140 -26.63 -4.94 0.20
CA ILE A 140 -26.27 -4.57 -1.18
C ILE A 140 -27.22 -3.51 -1.75
N GLU A 141 -28.52 -3.59 -1.48
CA GLU A 141 -29.53 -2.74 -2.11
C GLU A 141 -29.87 -1.50 -1.27
N THR A 142 -30.04 -1.67 0.02
CA THR A 142 -30.45 -0.64 0.99
C THR A 142 -29.27 0.10 1.60
N ASN A 143 -28.06 -0.44 1.49
CA ASN A 143 -26.85 0.09 2.12
C ASN A 143 -26.96 0.17 3.66
N GLU A 144 -27.86 -0.61 4.26
CA GLU A 144 -27.97 -0.77 5.71
C GLU A 144 -26.71 -1.45 6.25
N GLU A 145 -26.18 -0.95 7.36
CA GLU A 145 -25.02 -1.54 8.02
C GLU A 145 -25.41 -2.83 8.74
N LEU A 146 -24.77 -3.95 8.36
CA LEU A 146 -25.04 -5.24 8.97
C LEU A 146 -24.44 -5.31 10.40
N THR A 147 -23.22 -4.81 10.55
CA THR A 147 -22.48 -4.80 11.81
C THR A 147 -21.27 -3.86 11.74
N ASP A 148 -20.80 -3.40 12.90
CA ASP A 148 -19.56 -2.64 13.06
C ASP A 148 -18.36 -3.52 13.49
N ILE A 149 -18.53 -4.84 13.58
CA ILE A 149 -17.47 -5.80 13.98
C ILE A 149 -16.26 -5.72 13.04
N GLU A 150 -16.48 -5.57 11.74
CA GLU A 150 -15.43 -5.37 10.74
C GLU A 150 -15.37 -3.89 10.36
N GLU A 151 -14.20 -3.26 10.52
CA GLU A 151 -13.94 -1.93 10.00
C GLU A 151 -12.55 -1.82 9.38
N ILE A 152 -12.49 -1.29 8.16
CA ILE A 152 -11.23 -1.10 7.44
C ILE A 152 -11.11 0.37 7.04
N HIS A 153 -10.03 1.02 7.47
CA HIS A 153 -9.69 2.37 7.08
C HIS A 153 -8.56 2.39 6.04
N PHE A 154 -8.68 3.32 5.10
CA PHE A 154 -7.63 3.73 4.20
C PHE A 154 -7.37 5.22 4.40
N ILE A 155 -6.12 5.54 4.70
CA ILE A 155 -5.61 6.89 4.89
C ILE A 155 -4.52 7.12 3.83
N GLU A 156 -4.81 7.91 2.81
CA GLU A 156 -3.90 8.18 1.69
C GLU A 156 -3.24 9.54 1.88
N ILE A 157 -2.03 9.56 2.42
CA ILE A 157 -1.26 10.77 2.76
C ILE A 157 -1.20 11.76 1.58
N PRO A 158 -0.95 11.34 0.31
CA PRO A 158 -0.87 12.27 -0.82
C PRO A 158 -2.20 12.92 -1.23
N LYS A 159 -3.33 12.49 -0.66
CA LYS A 159 -4.65 13.12 -0.89
C LYS A 159 -4.97 14.20 0.14
N LEU A 160 -4.19 14.30 1.22
CA LEU A 160 -4.33 15.42 2.14
C LEU A 160 -3.92 16.71 1.42
N LYS A 161 -4.84 17.66 1.36
CA LYS A 161 -4.58 18.98 0.77
C LYS A 161 -3.51 19.69 1.60
N ASP A 162 -2.58 20.36 0.92
CA ASP A 162 -1.59 21.19 1.59
C ASP A 162 -2.27 22.24 2.46
N LEU A 163 -1.78 22.38 3.68
CA LEU A 163 -2.19 23.44 4.59
C LEU A 163 -1.27 24.64 4.38
N ASP A 164 -1.87 25.83 4.26
CA ASP A 164 -1.12 27.07 4.19
C ASP A 164 -0.34 27.28 5.49
N ASP A 165 0.85 27.88 5.40
CA ASP A 165 1.66 28.21 6.56
C ASP A 165 0.91 29.15 7.53
N ASP A 166 -0.03 29.95 7.04
CA ASP A 166 -0.87 30.86 7.83
C ASP A 166 -2.19 30.22 8.31
N ALA A 167 -2.38 28.92 8.11
CA ALA A 167 -3.57 28.21 8.56
C ALA A 167 -3.79 28.37 10.07
N ASN A 168 -5.04 28.59 10.46
CA ASN A 168 -5.41 28.62 11.87
C ASN A 168 -5.34 27.20 12.47
N ILE A 169 -4.25 26.93 13.19
CA ILE A 169 -3.96 25.61 13.76
C ILE A 169 -5.03 25.08 14.72
N ASP A 170 -5.80 25.96 15.37
CA ASP A 170 -6.89 25.57 16.27
C ASP A 170 -8.08 24.94 15.52
N THR A 171 -8.16 25.16 14.21
CA THR A 171 -9.21 24.59 13.34
C THR A 171 -8.81 23.25 12.73
N ILE A 172 -7.53 22.89 12.82
CA ILE A 172 -7.00 21.63 12.28
C ILE A 172 -7.43 20.51 13.21
N ASP A 173 -8.16 19.51 12.71
CA ASP A 173 -8.53 18.35 13.51
C ASP A 173 -7.32 17.44 13.82
N MET A 174 -7.44 16.53 14.78
CA MET A 174 -6.33 15.66 15.19
C MET A 174 -5.88 14.70 14.10
N LEU A 175 -6.78 14.21 13.23
CA LEU A 175 -6.39 13.29 12.16
C LEU A 175 -5.52 14.03 11.14
N THR A 176 -5.97 15.22 10.71
CA THR A 176 -5.18 16.08 9.82
C THR A 176 -3.80 16.39 10.41
N ALA A 177 -3.71 16.70 11.71
CA ALA A 177 -2.42 16.93 12.36
C ALA A 177 -1.50 15.70 12.36
N TRP A 178 -2.03 14.50 12.59
CA TRP A 178 -1.25 13.27 12.49
C TRP A 178 -0.73 13.02 11.07
N ILE A 179 -1.55 13.28 10.06
CA ILE A 179 -1.14 13.09 8.66
C ILE A 179 -0.12 14.14 8.23
N GLU A 180 -0.23 15.39 8.69
CA GLU A 180 0.83 16.40 8.50
C GLU A 180 2.14 15.99 9.17
N PHE A 181 2.10 15.46 10.40
CA PHE A 181 3.29 14.93 11.08
C PHE A 181 3.97 13.80 10.29
N LEU A 182 3.19 12.87 9.74
CA LEU A 182 3.72 11.77 8.92
C LEU A 182 4.24 12.25 7.57
N LYS A 183 3.62 13.28 6.98
CA LYS A 183 4.00 13.86 5.69
C LYS A 183 5.30 14.63 5.77
N ASP A 184 5.40 15.59 6.70
CA ASP A 184 6.61 16.37 6.97
C ASP A 184 6.66 16.83 8.44
N PRO A 185 7.38 16.10 9.32
CA PRO A 185 7.49 16.45 10.74
C PRO A 185 8.26 17.75 11.00
N GLU A 186 8.99 18.27 10.00
CA GLU A 186 9.73 19.54 10.09
C GLU A 186 8.98 20.73 9.49
N SER A 187 7.78 20.52 8.93
CA SER A 187 6.97 21.60 8.36
C SER A 187 6.65 22.69 9.39
N ASN A 188 6.44 23.92 8.92
CA ASN A 188 6.02 25.04 9.78
C ASN A 188 4.67 24.75 10.46
N VAL A 189 3.76 24.07 9.75
CA VAL A 189 2.48 23.62 10.28
C VAL A 189 2.69 22.69 11.48
N VAL A 190 3.50 21.64 11.36
CA VAL A 190 3.78 20.72 12.48
C VAL A 190 4.44 21.46 13.65
N ARG A 191 5.39 22.37 13.39
CA ARG A 191 6.00 23.21 14.45
C ARG A 191 4.97 24.01 15.25
N LYS A 192 3.93 24.53 14.59
CA LYS A 192 2.84 25.24 15.26
C LYS A 192 1.91 24.28 16.02
N LEU A 193 1.63 23.10 15.45
CA LEU A 193 0.80 22.07 16.09
C LEU A 193 1.40 21.60 17.43
N GLU A 194 2.73 21.55 17.57
CA GLU A 194 3.40 21.20 18.84
C GLU A 194 2.99 22.09 20.03
N PHE A 195 2.58 23.33 19.79
CA PHE A 195 2.16 24.26 20.85
C PHE A 195 0.70 24.05 21.29
N SER A 196 -0.13 23.42 20.46
CA SER A 196 -1.56 23.21 20.74
C SER A 196 -1.93 21.74 20.99
N LYS A 197 -1.10 20.80 20.51
CA LYS A 197 -1.36 19.35 20.52
C LYS A 197 -0.19 18.63 21.15
N GLU A 198 -0.34 18.28 22.42
CA GLU A 198 0.70 17.65 23.22
C GLU A 198 1.17 16.32 22.63
N GLU A 199 0.27 15.54 22.02
CA GLU A 199 0.62 14.24 21.45
C GLU A 199 1.47 14.37 20.17
N ILE A 200 1.28 15.44 19.38
CA ILE A 200 2.14 15.74 18.22
C ILE A 200 3.55 16.10 18.69
N LYS A 201 3.63 16.90 19.76
CA LYS A 201 4.92 17.24 20.38
C LYS A 201 5.62 16.01 20.92
N GLU A 202 4.92 15.15 21.66
CA GLU A 202 5.45 13.89 22.20
C GLU A 202 5.99 12.98 21.09
N ALA A 203 5.23 12.81 20.00
CA ALA A 203 5.66 12.02 18.84
C ALA A 203 6.91 12.60 18.15
N LYS A 204 7.00 13.93 18.07
CA LYS A 204 8.17 14.60 17.48
C LYS A 204 9.40 14.52 18.37
N ASP A 205 9.25 14.67 19.68
CA ASP A 205 10.33 14.49 20.65
C ASP A 205 10.90 13.05 20.57
N GLU A 206 10.03 12.06 20.44
CA GLU A 206 10.44 10.67 20.22
C GLU A 206 11.16 10.48 18.88
N LEU A 207 10.65 11.10 17.80
CA LEU A 207 11.33 11.08 16.51
C LEU A 207 12.73 11.73 16.57
N TYR A 208 12.90 12.85 17.28
CA TYR A 208 14.19 13.47 17.52
C TYR A 208 15.12 12.54 18.31
N ARG A 209 14.61 11.86 19.33
CA ARG A 209 15.37 10.89 20.14
C ARG A 209 15.87 9.74 19.26
N LEU A 210 14.98 9.12 18.47
CA LEU A 210 15.31 8.05 17.53
C LEU A 210 16.33 8.51 16.50
N SER A 211 16.17 9.71 15.94
CA SER A 211 17.09 10.28 14.95
C SER A 211 18.49 10.61 15.48
N ARG A 212 18.67 10.62 16.81
CA ARG A 212 19.97 10.79 17.48
C ARG A 212 20.60 9.47 17.91
N ASP A 213 19.85 8.37 17.88
CA ASP A 213 20.35 7.04 18.20
C ASP A 213 21.10 6.45 17.00
N LYS A 214 22.37 6.08 17.22
CA LYS A 214 23.22 5.53 16.15
C LYS A 214 22.72 4.20 15.61
N LYS A 215 22.17 3.33 16.47
CA LYS A 215 21.67 2.01 16.07
C LYS A 215 20.42 2.15 15.20
N GLU A 216 19.52 3.05 15.59
CA GLU A 216 18.30 3.32 14.82
C GLU A 216 18.64 3.94 13.46
N LEU A 217 19.60 4.87 13.42
CA LEU A 217 20.08 5.46 12.17
C LEU A 217 20.74 4.41 11.26
N GLU A 218 21.53 3.49 11.81
CA GLU A 218 22.13 2.39 11.04
C GLU A 218 21.06 1.46 10.46
N LEU A 219 20.08 1.05 11.26
CA LEU A 219 18.96 0.22 10.82
C LEU A 219 18.14 0.94 9.73
N TYR A 220 17.92 2.24 9.89
CA TYR A 220 17.26 3.09 8.89
C TYR A 220 18.01 3.09 7.57
N ASN A 221 19.33 3.32 7.60
CA ASN A 221 20.16 3.35 6.38
C ASN A 221 20.19 1.99 5.68
N LEU A 222 20.24 0.88 6.43
CA LEU A 222 20.13 -0.48 5.87
C LEU A 222 18.77 -0.69 5.19
N ARG A 223 17.70 -0.17 5.79
CA ARG A 223 16.34 -0.26 5.26
C ARG A 223 16.18 0.57 3.98
N GLU A 224 16.67 1.80 3.96
CA GLU A 224 16.70 2.64 2.76
C GLU A 224 17.52 1.98 1.65
N LYS A 225 18.70 1.43 1.97
CA LYS A 225 19.51 0.70 0.98
C LYS A 225 18.75 -0.48 0.38
N SER A 226 18.14 -1.32 1.21
CA SER A 226 17.32 -2.44 0.73
C SER A 226 16.16 -1.98 -0.16
N PHE A 227 15.56 -0.82 0.14
CA PHE A 227 14.52 -0.23 -0.68
C PHE A 227 15.05 0.22 -2.05
N PHE A 228 16.18 0.93 -2.09
CA PHE A 228 16.82 1.35 -3.34
C PHE A 228 17.29 0.15 -4.18
N ASP A 229 17.86 -0.89 -3.55
CA ASP A 229 18.26 -2.11 -4.23
C ASP A 229 17.05 -2.79 -4.90
N LYS A 230 15.89 -2.81 -4.23
CA LYS A 230 14.63 -3.33 -4.80
C LYS A 230 14.08 -2.46 -5.93
N ILE A 231 14.17 -1.14 -5.82
CA ILE A 231 13.76 -0.22 -6.91
C ILE A 231 14.65 -0.45 -8.14
N SER A 232 15.96 -0.50 -7.95
CA SER A 232 16.92 -0.75 -9.02
C SER A 232 16.66 -2.11 -9.69
N ALA A 233 16.43 -3.16 -8.90
CA ALA A 233 16.08 -4.48 -9.42
C ALA A 233 14.77 -4.48 -10.24
N LEU A 234 13.74 -3.76 -9.78
CA LEU A 234 12.46 -3.64 -10.49
C LEU A 234 12.62 -2.86 -11.79
N SER A 235 13.30 -1.70 -11.76
CA SER A 235 13.56 -0.88 -12.94
C SER A 235 14.33 -1.66 -14.00
N ASN A 236 15.35 -2.43 -13.60
CA ASN A 236 16.09 -3.30 -14.51
C ASN A 236 15.20 -4.42 -15.09
N ALA A 237 14.25 -4.94 -14.32
CA ALA A 237 13.31 -5.96 -14.79
C ALA A 237 12.30 -5.39 -15.79
N GLU A 238 11.77 -4.19 -15.54
CA GLU A 238 10.88 -3.48 -16.46
C GLU A 238 11.58 -3.12 -17.77
N GLU A 239 12.82 -2.64 -17.71
CA GLU A 239 13.63 -2.32 -18.89
C GLU A 239 13.86 -3.57 -19.75
N LYS A 240 14.29 -4.68 -19.14
CA LYS A 240 14.46 -5.96 -19.84
C LYS A 240 13.15 -6.48 -20.42
N GLY A 241 12.05 -6.39 -19.69
CA GLY A 241 10.73 -6.80 -20.18
C GLY A 241 10.28 -5.98 -21.38
N ARG A 242 10.54 -4.66 -21.38
CA ARG A 242 10.26 -3.78 -22.51
C ARG A 242 11.14 -4.10 -23.72
N GLU A 243 12.43 -4.35 -23.51
CA GLU A 243 13.34 -4.76 -24.59
C GLU A 243 12.92 -6.08 -25.23
N GLN A 244 12.57 -7.08 -24.41
CA GLN A 244 12.06 -8.37 -24.89
C GLN A 244 10.76 -8.20 -25.67
N GLY A 245 9.79 -7.45 -25.14
CA GLY A 245 8.53 -7.22 -25.84
C GLY A 245 8.68 -6.45 -27.15
N LEU A 246 9.65 -5.52 -27.24
CA LEU A 246 9.98 -4.83 -28.49
C LEU A 246 10.61 -5.78 -29.52
N GLU A 247 11.52 -6.65 -29.09
CA GLU A 247 12.16 -7.61 -29.98
C GLU A 247 11.16 -8.65 -30.49
N GLU A 248 10.35 -9.24 -29.59
CA GLU A 248 9.28 -10.18 -29.96
C GLU A 248 8.26 -9.52 -30.91
N GLY A 249 7.84 -8.29 -30.63
CA GLY A 249 6.93 -7.54 -31.50
C GLY A 249 7.54 -7.21 -32.87
N ARG A 250 8.86 -6.95 -32.92
CA ARG A 250 9.58 -6.71 -34.17
C ARG A 250 9.70 -7.99 -35.00
N GLU A 251 9.99 -9.13 -34.37
CA GLU A 251 10.05 -10.43 -35.02
C GLU A 251 8.68 -10.83 -35.58
N GLN A 252 7.62 -10.75 -34.77
CA GLN A 252 6.25 -11.03 -35.19
C GLN A 252 5.82 -10.12 -36.34
N GLY A 253 6.06 -8.81 -36.23
CA GLY A 253 5.71 -7.86 -37.30
C GLY A 253 6.48 -8.11 -38.60
N LEU A 254 7.73 -8.56 -38.53
CA LEU A 254 8.51 -8.94 -39.72
C LEU A 254 7.98 -10.21 -40.37
N GLU A 255 7.59 -11.20 -39.57
CA GLU A 255 7.02 -12.46 -40.06
C GLU A 255 5.64 -12.24 -40.71
N GLU A 256 4.77 -11.49 -40.05
CA GLU A 256 3.47 -11.06 -40.60
C GLU A 256 3.65 -10.24 -41.88
N GLY A 257 4.60 -9.31 -41.90
CA GLY A 257 4.92 -8.50 -43.08
C GLY A 257 5.38 -9.33 -44.27
N LYS A 258 6.27 -10.31 -44.05
CA LYS A 258 6.70 -11.26 -45.09
C LYS A 258 5.55 -12.11 -45.59
N LEU A 259 4.67 -12.57 -44.71
CA LEU A 259 3.50 -13.35 -45.11
C LEU A 259 2.54 -12.51 -45.97
N LEU A 260 2.25 -11.27 -45.55
CA LEU A 260 1.45 -10.30 -46.31
C LEU A 260 2.05 -10.01 -47.69
N GLU A 261 3.37 -9.84 -47.78
CA GLU A 261 4.07 -9.65 -49.04
C GLU A 261 3.91 -10.87 -49.96
N ARG A 262 4.10 -12.10 -49.44
CA ARG A 262 3.92 -13.34 -50.19
C ARG A 262 2.49 -13.49 -50.72
N ILE A 263 1.50 -13.15 -49.89
CA ILE A 263 0.08 -13.15 -50.29
C ILE A 263 -0.19 -12.10 -51.38
N ASN A 264 0.36 -10.89 -51.26
CA ASN A 264 0.19 -9.84 -52.27
C ASN A 264 0.84 -10.23 -53.61
N ILE A 265 2.03 -10.82 -53.59
CA ILE A 265 2.69 -11.37 -54.79
C ILE A 265 1.82 -12.47 -55.40
N ALA A 266 1.30 -13.40 -54.59
CA ALA A 266 0.43 -14.47 -55.07
C ALA A 266 -0.81 -13.90 -55.78
N LYS A 267 -1.51 -12.95 -55.15
CA LYS A 267 -2.69 -12.27 -55.73
C LYS A 267 -2.42 -11.63 -57.08
N ASN A 268 -1.26 -10.98 -57.26
CA ASN A 268 -0.86 -10.34 -58.51
C ASN A 268 -0.45 -11.33 -59.62
N LEU A 269 -0.34 -12.62 -59.31
CA LEU A 269 0.06 -13.67 -60.26
C LEU A 269 -1.10 -14.64 -60.60
N LEU A 270 -2.23 -14.56 -59.89
CA LEU A 270 -3.37 -15.50 -60.04
C LEU A 270 -3.95 -15.53 -61.46
N ASP A 271 -3.87 -14.42 -62.19
CA ASP A 271 -4.36 -14.26 -63.57
C ASP A 271 -3.32 -14.61 -64.63
N VAL A 272 -2.05 -14.79 -64.24
CA VAL A 272 -0.92 -15.01 -65.17
C VAL A 272 -0.37 -16.44 -65.10
N LEU A 273 -0.38 -17.07 -63.91
CA LEU A 273 0.29 -18.35 -63.65
C LEU A 273 -0.66 -19.38 -63.01
N ASP A 274 -0.32 -20.66 -63.17
CA ASP A 274 -1.00 -21.77 -62.48
C ASP A 274 -0.63 -21.83 -60.98
N ASN A 275 -1.45 -22.52 -60.19
CA ASN A 275 -1.30 -22.57 -58.72
C ASN A 275 0.01 -23.24 -58.28
N GLU A 276 0.52 -24.22 -59.03
CA GLU A 276 1.78 -24.91 -58.71
C GLU A 276 2.97 -23.97 -58.91
N THR A 277 2.99 -23.20 -60.00
CA THR A 277 4.01 -22.20 -60.28
C THR A 277 3.98 -21.05 -59.26
N ILE A 278 2.79 -20.56 -58.86
CA ILE A 278 2.67 -19.51 -57.83
C ILE A 278 3.13 -20.03 -56.47
N SER A 279 2.80 -21.27 -56.12
CA SER A 279 3.27 -21.94 -54.90
C SER A 279 4.80 -22.00 -54.87
N LEU A 280 5.43 -22.37 -55.99
CA LEU A 280 6.89 -22.45 -56.08
C LEU A 280 7.58 -21.08 -55.96
N LYS A 281 6.95 -20.00 -56.44
CA LYS A 281 7.52 -18.64 -56.42
C LYS A 281 7.31 -17.88 -55.12
N THR A 282 6.16 -18.08 -54.48
CA THR A 282 5.81 -17.39 -53.23
C THR A 282 6.14 -18.26 -52.02
N GLY A 283 6.21 -19.58 -52.18
CA GLY A 283 6.36 -20.58 -51.12
C GLY A 283 5.17 -20.66 -50.16
N LEU A 284 3.99 -20.17 -50.58
CA LEU A 284 2.70 -20.52 -49.99
C LEU A 284 2.29 -21.91 -50.50
N SER A 285 1.50 -22.64 -49.72
CA SER A 285 0.93 -23.92 -50.15
C SER A 285 -0.11 -23.73 -51.28
N VAL A 286 -0.31 -24.77 -52.09
CA VAL A 286 -1.32 -24.75 -53.16
C VAL A 286 -2.72 -24.50 -52.59
N ASP A 287 -3.06 -25.10 -51.44
CA ASP A 287 -4.33 -24.88 -50.74
C ASP A 287 -4.54 -23.42 -50.30
N GLU A 288 -3.47 -22.74 -49.84
CA GLU A 288 -3.53 -21.31 -49.49
C GLU A 288 -3.77 -20.44 -50.74
N ILE A 289 -3.16 -20.81 -51.87
CA ILE A 289 -3.33 -20.09 -53.14
C ILE A 289 -4.72 -20.32 -53.73
N GLU A 290 -5.28 -21.53 -53.63
CA GLU A 290 -6.65 -21.81 -54.05
C GLU A 290 -7.67 -20.97 -53.29
N LYS A 291 -7.46 -20.74 -51.99
CA LYS A 291 -8.32 -19.86 -51.17
C LYS A 291 -8.22 -18.37 -51.53
N LEU A 292 -7.19 -17.96 -52.27
CA LEU A 292 -6.99 -16.57 -52.70
C LEU A 292 -7.65 -16.25 -54.05
N ARG A 293 -8.12 -17.27 -54.79
CA ARG A 293 -8.88 -17.12 -56.05
C ARG A 293 -10.35 -16.85 -55.80
#